data_AF-A0A0B2SBF7-F1
#
_entry.id   AF-A0A0B2SBF7-F1
#
_cell.length_a   1.000
_cell.length_b   1.000
_cell.length_c   1.000
_cell.angle_alpha   90.00
_cell.angle_beta   90.00
_cell.angle_gamma   90.00
#
_symmetry.space_group_name_H-M   'P 1'
#
loop_
_entity.id
_entity.type
_entity.pdbx_description
1 polymer ?
#
loop_
_entity_poly.entity_id
_entity_poly.type
_entity_poly.pdbx_seq_one_letter_code
_entity_poly.pdbx_strand_id
1 'polypeptide(L)' 'MLKCSTCRKGDYYCYLVEYKSGNEKKEAVDQSMKAYESATTAAEADLPPTHPIRLGLALNSSVFYYEILNSPERFVAFKA' A
#
# COMPACT_ATOMS: atom_id res chain seq x y z
N MET A 1 4.47 17.09 -10.56
CA MET A 1 4.57 15.66 -10.21
C MET A 1 4.34 15.49 -8.70
N LEU A 2 3.12 15.80 -8.23
CA LEU A 2 2.74 15.58 -6.82
C LEU A 2 2.46 14.08 -6.64
N LYS A 3 3.51 13.29 -6.36
CA LYS A 3 3.36 11.88 -5.96
C LYS A 3 3.03 11.86 -4.47
N CYS A 4 1.92 11.23 -4.11
CA CYS A 4 1.41 11.21 -2.75
C CYS A 4 2.49 10.72 -1.77
N SER A 5 2.73 11.48 -0.70
CA SER A 5 3.80 11.23 0.25
C SER A 5 3.60 9.93 1.03
N THR A 6 2.37 9.44 1.12
CA THR A 6 1.95 8.20 1.80
C THR A 6 2.16 6.95 0.95
N CYS A 7 1.89 6.99 -0.36
CA CYS A 7 2.21 5.88 -1.27
C CYS A 7 3.74 5.65 -1.33
N ARG A 8 4.53 6.72 -1.28
CA ARG A 8 6.01 6.63 -1.21
C ARG A 8 6.51 5.97 0.08
N LYS A 9 5.80 6.12 1.20
CA LYS A 9 6.12 5.44 2.45
C LYS A 9 5.83 3.94 2.36
N GLY A 10 4.70 3.55 1.75
CA GLY A 10 4.38 2.15 1.49
C GLY A 10 5.48 1.45 0.68
N ASP A 11 5.89 2.04 -0.44
CA ASP A 11 6.96 1.49 -1.29
C ASP A 11 8.31 1.40 -0.55
N TYR A 12 8.64 2.40 0.28
CA TYR A 12 9.86 2.39 1.09
C TYR A 12 9.88 1.26 2.12
N TYR A 13 8.76 1.02 2.80
CA TYR A 13 8.65 -0.08 3.75
C TYR A 13 8.63 -1.45 3.05
N CYS A 14 8.04 -1.57 1.85
CA CYS A 14 8.15 -2.80 1.03
C CYS A 14 9.61 -3.13 0.73
N TYR A 15 10.41 -2.14 0.34
CA TYR A 15 11.86 -2.32 0.12
C TYR A 15 12.59 -2.80 1.39
N LEU A 16 12.21 -2.26 2.55
CA LEU A 16 12.80 -2.68 3.82
C LEU A 16 12.42 -4.12 4.22
N VAL A 17 11.24 -4.60 3.81
CA VAL A 17 10.76 -5.97 4.09
C VAL A 17 11.58 -7.03 3.34
N GLU A 18 12.12 -6.72 2.17
CA GLU A 18 13.00 -7.65 1.42
C GLU A 18 14.31 -7.93 2.18
N TYR A 19 14.81 -6.94 2.92
CA TYR A 19 16.12 -7.02 3.58
C TYR A 19 16.04 -7.35 5.08
N LYS A 20 14.91 -7.06 5.73
CA LYS A 20 14.71 -7.31 7.16
C LYS A 20 14.18 -8.73 7.43
N SER A 21 14.59 -9.28 8.57
CA SER A 21 14.23 -10.63 9.02
C SER A 21 13.55 -10.60 10.39
N GLY A 22 12.78 -11.63 10.72
CA GLY A 22 12.19 -11.79 12.06
C GLY A 22 11.23 -10.66 12.44
N ASN A 23 11.42 -10.05 13.62
CA ASN A 23 10.53 -9.01 14.15
C ASN A 23 10.59 -7.71 13.34
N GLU A 24 11.76 -7.33 12.83
CA GLU A 24 11.90 -6.12 12.02
C GLU A 24 11.13 -6.22 10.70
N LYS A 25 11.01 -7.44 10.15
CA LYS A 25 10.17 -7.69 8.97
C LYS A 25 8.70 -7.45 9.30
N LYS A 26 8.22 -7.96 10.43
CA LYS A 26 6.84 -7.74 10.88
C LYS A 26 6.52 -6.27 11.10
N GLU A 27 7.42 -5.52 11.74
CA GLU A 27 7.25 -4.09 11.93
C GLU A 27 7.20 -3.32 10.60
N ALA A 28 8.07 -3.65 9.65
CA ALA A 28 8.06 -3.03 8.33
C ALA A 28 6.77 -3.34 7.56
N VAL A 29 6.27 -4.58 7.65
CA VAL A 29 4.98 -5.00 7.09
C VAL A 29 3.82 -4.21 7.69
N ASP A 30 3.77 -4.05 9.02
CA ASP A 30 2.72 -3.30 9.71
C ASP A 30 2.74 -1.81 9.35
N GLN A 31 3.94 -1.23 9.19
CA GLN A 31 4.10 0.16 8.75
C GLN A 31 3.67 0.34 7.29
N SER A 32 4.01 -0.60 6.38
CA SER A 32 3.49 -0.62 5.01
C SER A 32 1.97 -0.67 4.98
N MET A 33 1.35 -1.57 5.75
CA MET A 33 -0.11 -1.70 5.81
C MET A 33 -0.78 -0.39 6.24
N LYS A 34 -0.33 0.20 7.36
CA LYS A 34 -0.87 1.48 7.85
C LYS A 34 -0.72 2.62 6.84
N ALA A 35 0.41 2.65 6.12
CA ALA A 35 0.64 3.66 5.09
C ALA A 35 -0.33 3.50 3.91
N TYR A 36 -0.55 2.26 3.45
CA TYR A 36 -1.50 1.98 2.37
C TYR A 36 -2.95 2.23 2.77
N GLU A 37 -3.36 1.87 3.98
CA GLU A 37 -4.70 2.16 4.50
C GLU A 37 -4.93 3.68 4.60
N SER A 38 -3.98 4.41 5.16
CA SER A 38 -4.08 5.87 5.29
C SER A 38 -4.10 6.57 3.92
N ALA A 39 -3.26 6.14 2.98
CA ALA A 39 -3.27 6.64 1.61
C ALA A 39 -4.61 6.35 0.92
N THR A 40 -5.17 5.17 1.17
CA THR A 40 -6.43 4.72 0.59
C THR A 40 -7.54 5.61 1.08
N THR A 41 -7.76 5.71 2.40
CA THR A 41 -8.79 6.57 2.99
C THR A 41 -8.72 8.02 2.51
N ALA A 42 -7.50 8.59 2.40
CA ALA A 42 -7.32 9.94 1.87
C ALA A 42 -7.70 10.04 0.38
N ALA A 43 -7.28 9.07 -0.44
CA ALA A 43 -7.64 9.03 -1.86
C ALA A 43 -9.14 8.79 -2.08
N GLU A 44 -9.81 8.02 -1.22
CA GLU A 44 -11.26 7.82 -1.32
C GLU A 44 -12.07 9.07 -0.96
N ALA A 45 -11.58 9.86 -0.02
CA ALA A 45 -12.22 11.12 0.39
C ALA A 45 -12.09 12.20 -0.67
N ASP A 46 -10.92 12.33 -1.29
CA ASP A 46 -10.59 13.49 -2.14
C ASP A 46 -10.62 13.19 -3.66
N LEU A 47 -10.59 11.92 -4.07
CA LEU A 47 -10.41 11.54 -5.48
C LEU A 47 -11.50 10.58 -6.00
N PRO A 48 -12.02 10.82 -7.23
CA PRO A 48 -12.95 9.90 -7.85
C PRO A 48 -12.30 8.53 -8.11
N PRO A 49 -13.10 7.44 -8.19
CA PRO A 49 -12.59 6.08 -8.37
C PRO A 49 -11.78 5.88 -9.68
N THR A 50 -12.02 6.70 -10.70
CA THR A 50 -11.29 6.69 -11.97
C THR A 50 -10.00 7.52 -11.95
N HIS A 51 -9.68 8.18 -10.82
CA HIS A 51 -8.51 9.05 -10.75
C HIS A 51 -7.20 8.23 -10.83
N PRO A 52 -6.24 8.58 -11.70
CA PRO A 52 -5.01 7.82 -11.90
C PRO A 52 -4.21 7.56 -10.62
N ILE A 53 -4.24 8.49 -9.64
CA ILE A 53 -3.57 8.30 -8.35
C ILE A 53 -4.24 7.21 -7.51
N ARG A 54 -5.58 7.16 -7.50
CA ARG A 54 -6.33 6.14 -6.73
C ARG A 54 -6.17 4.75 -7.38
N LEU A 55 -6.17 4.70 -8.71
CA LEU A 55 -5.86 3.47 -9.45
C LEU A 55 -4.43 2.98 -9.23
N GLY A 56 -3.44 3.89 -9.26
CA GLY A 56 -2.05 3.55 -8.97
C GLY A 56 -1.84 3.07 -7.54
N LEU A 57 -2.55 3.66 -6.57
CA LEU A 57 -2.55 3.21 -5.19
C LEU A 57 -3.15 1.81 -5.03
N ALA A 58 -4.28 1.54 -5.70
CA ALA A 58 -4.91 0.23 -5.72
C ALA A 58 -3.97 -0.85 -6.27
N LEU A 59 -3.27 -0.53 -7.35
CA LEU A 59 -2.28 -1.41 -7.95
C LEU A 59 -1.14 -1.72 -6.97
N ASN A 60 -0.52 -0.68 -6.38
CA ASN A 60 0.60 -0.87 -5.44
C ASN A 60 0.18 -1.67 -4.20
N SER A 61 -1.00 -1.38 -3.63
CA SER A 61 -1.56 -2.17 -2.53
C SER A 61 -1.75 -3.64 -2.92
N SER A 62 -2.24 -3.93 -4.14
CA SER A 62 -2.44 -5.31 -4.60
C SER A 62 -1.13 -6.10 -4.69
N VAL A 63 -0.06 -5.46 -5.17
CA VAL A 63 1.28 -6.07 -5.25
C VAL A 63 1.80 -6.36 -3.85
N PHE A 64 1.62 -5.43 -2.90
CA PHE A 64 2.01 -5.65 -1.51
C PHE A 64 1.31 -6.86 -0.87
N TYR A 65 0.00 -7.01 -1.04
CA TYR A 65 -0.73 -8.18 -0.50
C TYR A 65 -0.27 -9.50 -1.12
N TYR A 66 0.12 -9.47 -2.40
CA TYR A 66 0.61 -10.64 -3.11
C TYR A 66 2.04 -11.01 -2.71
N GLU A 67 2.99 -10.09 -2.88
CA GLU A 67 4.43 -10.36 -2.73
C GLU A 67 4.88 -10.40 -1.27
N ILE A 68 4.30 -9.56 -0.41
CA ILE A 68 4.77 -9.40 0.97
C ILE A 68 3.97 -10.24 1.96
N LEU A 69 2.64 -10.21 1.86
CA LEU A 69 1.75 -10.92 2.78
C LEU A 69 1.39 -12.34 2.31
N ASN A 70 1.75 -12.72 1.08
CA ASN A 70 1.38 -13.99 0.45
C ASN A 70 -0.12 -14.33 0.63
N SER A 71 -0.94 -13.28 0.68
CA SER A 71 -2.37 -13.34 1.04
C SER A 71 -3.16 -12.58 -0.01
N PRO A 72 -3.23 -13.10 -1.26
CA PRO A 72 -3.94 -12.44 -2.37
C PRO A 72 -5.40 -12.13 -2.03
N GLU A 73 -6.00 -12.92 -1.14
CA GLU A 73 -7.42 -12.88 -0.78
C GLU A 73 -7.76 -11.71 0.15
N ARG A 74 -6.75 -11.12 0.80
CA ARG A 74 -6.93 -9.93 1.65
C ARG A 74 -6.96 -8.63 0.86
N PHE A 75 -6.63 -8.67 -0.44
CA PHE A 75 -6.81 -7.52 -1.29
C PHE A 75 -8.32 -7.31 -1.51
N VAL A 76 -8.88 -6.32 -0.83
CA VAL A 76 -10.23 -5.84 -1.12
C VAL A 76 -10.08 -4.84 -2.25
N ALA A 77 -10.39 -5.27 -3.47
CA ALA A 77 -10.51 -4.38 -4.62
C ALA A 77 -11.45 -3.24 -4.23
N PHE A 78 -10.96 -2.00 -4.36
CA PHE A 78 -11.71 -0.77 -4.15
C PHE A 78 -13.14 -0.96 -4.66
N LYS A 79 -14.13 -0.78 -3.78
CA LYS A 79 -15.53 -0.73 -4.20
C LYS A 79 -15.64 0.42 -5.19
N ALA A 80 -15.77 0.08 -6.47
CA ALA A 80 -16.07 1.00 -7.54
C ALA A 80 -17.47 1.62 -7.33
#